data_AF-A0A847GX58-F1
#
_entry.id   AF-A0A847GX58-F1
#
_cell.length_a   1.000
_cell.length_b   1.000
_cell.length_c   1.000
_cell.angle_alpha   90.00
_cell.angle_beta   90.00
_cell.angle_gamma   90.00
#
_symmetry.space_group_name_H-M   'P 1'
#
loop_
_entity.id
_entity.type
_entity.pdbx_description
1 polymer ?
#
loop_
_entity_poly.entity_id
_entity_poly.type
_entity_poly.pdbx_seq_one_letter_code
_entity_poly.pdbx_strand_id
1 'polypeptide(L)'
;MDANGLQLAIRQIEFARAYTLSLLDGLSDDDWFRRPAEAVTHIAWQIGHLAMAEYGLCLFRLRGRQPEDLELMSSKFRKQFSKGSQPDPEPANNPTPAELRQVLDRVHQQALSELAACAEERLAEPIDEPYAVTPTKLGALFFCSHHEMLHAGQIGLLRRLMGKSPVR
;
A
#
# COMPACT_ATOMS: atom_id res chain seq x y z
N MET A 1 -13.11 3.07 -23.20
CA MET A 1 -11.65 2.82 -23.18
C MET A 1 -11.53 1.38 -22.69
N ASP A 2 -10.91 0.52 -23.49
CA ASP A 2 -10.86 -0.95 -23.37
C ASP A 2 -10.92 -1.53 -21.93
N ALA A 3 -11.89 -2.43 -21.66
CA ALA A 3 -12.03 -3.26 -20.45
C ALA A 3 -10.72 -3.96 -20.00
N ASN A 4 -9.77 -4.13 -20.91
CA ASN A 4 -8.41 -4.58 -20.65
C ASN A 4 -7.63 -3.66 -19.69
N GLY A 5 -7.88 -2.35 -19.68
CA GLY A 5 -7.14 -1.39 -18.86
C GLY A 5 -7.33 -1.61 -17.36
N LEU A 6 -8.57 -1.76 -16.90
CA LEU A 6 -8.89 -2.05 -15.51
C LEU A 6 -8.34 -3.41 -15.09
N GLN A 7 -8.54 -4.44 -15.92
CA GLN A 7 -8.02 -5.78 -15.65
C GLN A 7 -6.49 -5.80 -15.56
N LEU A 8 -5.80 -5.05 -16.40
CA LEU A 8 -4.36 -4.89 -16.34
C LEU A 8 -3.91 -4.16 -15.07
N ALA A 9 -4.63 -3.13 -14.63
CA ALA A 9 -4.34 -2.43 -13.38
C ALA A 9 -4.52 -3.35 -12.16
N ILE A 10 -5.63 -4.10 -12.10
CA ILE A 10 -5.90 -5.09 -11.05
C ILE A 10 -4.77 -6.12 -10.96
N ARG A 11 -4.38 -6.73 -12.09
CA ARG A 11 -3.30 -7.73 -12.12
C ARG A 11 -1.96 -7.17 -11.65
N GLN A 12 -1.67 -5.90 -11.95
CA GLN A 12 -0.44 -5.25 -11.47
C GLN A 12 -0.51 -4.99 -9.95
N ILE A 13 -1.66 -4.59 -9.42
CA ILE A 13 -1.88 -4.42 -7.98
C ILE A 13 -1.73 -5.76 -7.24
N GLU A 14 -2.35 -6.83 -7.74
CA GLU A 14 -2.23 -8.19 -7.20
C GLU A 14 -0.78 -8.68 -7.22
N PHE A 15 -0.07 -8.47 -8.33
CA PHE A 15 1.35 -8.83 -8.43
C PHE A 15 2.21 -8.06 -7.43
N ALA A 16 2.03 -6.75 -7.33
CA ALA A 16 2.76 -5.91 -6.39
C ALA A 16 2.53 -6.38 -4.95
N ARG A 17 1.27 -6.66 -4.58
CA ARG A 17 0.92 -7.21 -3.27
C ARG A 17 1.58 -8.54 -2.98
N ALA A 18 1.48 -9.50 -3.90
CA ALA A 18 2.10 -10.82 -3.74
C ALA A 18 3.62 -10.72 -3.59
N TYR A 19 4.26 -9.83 -4.35
CA TYR A 19 5.69 -9.57 -4.23
C TYR A 19 6.04 -8.95 -2.87
N THR A 20 5.33 -7.91 -2.43
CA THR A 20 5.50 -7.29 -1.11
C THR A 20 5.36 -8.33 0.01
N LEU A 21 4.34 -9.19 -0.03
CA LEU A 21 4.12 -10.20 1.00
C LEU A 21 5.26 -11.21 1.06
N SER A 22 5.82 -11.63 -0.08
CA SER A 22 6.99 -12.52 -0.09
C SER A 22 8.23 -11.90 0.57
N LEU A 23 8.34 -10.57 0.55
CA LEU A 23 9.40 -9.85 1.26
C LEU A 23 9.16 -9.78 2.77
N LEU A 24 7.99 -10.18 3.28
CA LEU A 24 7.73 -10.21 4.72
C LEU A 24 7.99 -11.60 5.32
N ASP A 25 8.29 -12.60 4.49
CA ASP A 25 8.56 -13.96 4.94
C ASP A 25 9.91 -14.04 5.67
N GLY A 26 9.93 -14.79 6.78
CA GLY A 26 11.13 -14.98 7.62
C GLY A 26 11.54 -13.75 8.45
N LEU A 27 10.68 -12.74 8.55
CA LEU A 27 10.84 -11.63 9.50
C LEU A 27 10.23 -12.01 10.85
N SER A 28 10.99 -11.79 11.92
CA SER A 28 10.50 -11.80 13.31
C SER A 28 9.80 -10.47 13.63
N ASP A 29 9.02 -10.41 14.70
CA ASP A 29 8.36 -9.16 15.12
C ASP A 29 9.37 -8.04 15.44
N ASP A 30 10.55 -8.38 15.98
CA ASP A 30 11.62 -7.41 16.23
C ASP A 30 12.16 -6.79 14.93
N ASP A 31 12.21 -7.56 13.84
CA ASP A 31 12.63 -7.05 12.53
C ASP A 31 11.69 -5.95 12.02
N TRP A 32 10.43 -5.90 12.48
CA TRP A 32 9.46 -4.92 12.00
C TRP A 32 9.76 -3.49 12.41
N PHE A 33 10.33 -3.34 13.60
CA PHE A 33 10.63 -2.06 14.23
C PHE A 33 12.12 -1.72 14.18
N ARG A 34 12.96 -2.68 13.80
CA ARG A 34 14.39 -2.43 13.58
C ARG A 34 14.58 -1.40 12.48
N ARG A 35 15.30 -0.33 12.80
CA ARG A 35 15.75 0.71 11.86
C ARG A 35 17.26 0.63 11.69
N PRO A 36 17.78 0.09 10.56
CA PRO A 36 19.20 0.17 10.22
C PRO A 36 19.73 1.62 10.27
N ALA A 37 21.01 1.81 10.59
CA ALA A 37 21.59 3.15 10.78
C ALA A 37 21.53 4.00 9.50
N GLU A 38 21.59 3.35 8.34
CA GLU A 38 21.54 3.95 7.01
C GLU A 38 20.11 4.24 6.54
N ALA A 39 19.10 3.74 7.27
CA ALA A 39 17.70 3.82 6.88
C ALA A 39 16.91 4.81 7.74
N VAL A 40 16.05 5.60 7.10
CA VAL A 40 15.12 6.53 7.77
C VAL A 40 13.77 5.88 8.10
N THR A 41 13.64 4.57 7.91
CA THR A 41 12.37 3.84 7.97
C THR A 41 12.56 2.39 8.42
N HIS A 42 11.45 1.73 8.74
CA HIS A 42 11.38 0.34 9.19
C HIS A 42 10.15 -0.34 8.55
N ILE A 43 10.11 -1.67 8.58
CA ILE A 43 9.09 -2.47 7.89
C ILE A 43 7.67 -2.10 8.34
N ALA A 44 7.46 -1.88 9.64
CA ALA A 44 6.13 -1.56 10.17
C ALA A 44 5.54 -0.28 9.53
N TRP A 45 6.36 0.77 9.35
CA TRP A 45 5.92 1.98 8.68
C TRP A 45 5.68 1.76 7.18
N GLN A 46 6.53 0.98 6.51
CA GLN A 46 6.35 0.63 5.10
C GLN A 46 4.99 -0.04 4.87
N ILE A 47 4.65 -1.03 5.69
CA ILE A 47 3.40 -1.78 5.57
C ILE A 47 2.17 -0.93 5.97
N GLY A 48 2.27 -0.17 7.05
CA GLY A 48 1.20 0.76 7.42
C GLY A 48 0.95 1.82 6.35
N HIS A 49 2.02 2.35 5.75
CA HIS A 49 1.95 3.33 4.67
C HIS A 49 1.33 2.73 3.41
N LEU A 50 1.69 1.50 3.03
CA LEU A 50 1.09 0.83 1.88
C LEU A 50 -0.41 0.63 2.02
N ALA A 51 -0.89 0.23 3.21
CA ALA A 51 -2.32 0.12 3.45
C ALA A 51 -3.04 1.49 3.32
N MET A 52 -2.45 2.56 3.86
CA MET A 52 -2.98 3.92 3.72
C MET A 52 -3.00 4.37 2.24
N ALA A 53 -1.90 4.13 1.52
CA ALA A 53 -1.72 4.54 0.14
C ALA A 53 -2.68 3.81 -0.80
N GLU A 54 -2.86 2.50 -0.64
CA GLU A 54 -3.82 1.72 -1.45
C GLU A 54 -5.26 2.19 -1.23
N TYR A 55 -5.65 2.44 0.03
CA TYR A 55 -6.94 3.08 0.32
C TYR A 55 -7.09 4.43 -0.40
N GLY A 56 -6.06 5.27 -0.34
CA GLY A 56 -6.06 6.58 -0.98
C GLY A 56 -6.21 6.50 -2.51
N LEU A 57 -5.49 5.58 -3.14
CA LEU A 57 -5.38 5.47 -4.59
C LEU A 57 -6.52 4.67 -5.22
N CYS A 58 -6.99 3.60 -4.57
CA CYS A 58 -8.01 2.70 -5.12
C CYS A 58 -9.44 2.99 -4.65
N LEU A 59 -9.63 3.54 -3.43
CA LEU A 59 -10.96 3.76 -2.86
C LEU A 59 -11.30 5.25 -2.80
N PHE A 60 -10.50 6.04 -2.09
CA PHE A 60 -10.78 7.46 -1.89
C PHE A 60 -10.78 8.24 -3.20
N ARG A 61 -9.77 8.05 -4.08
CA ARG A 61 -9.76 8.70 -5.40
C ARG A 61 -10.89 8.22 -6.32
N LEU A 62 -11.39 7.01 -6.09
CA LEU A 62 -12.45 6.44 -6.92
C LEU A 62 -13.83 7.00 -6.58
N ARG A 63 -14.18 6.98 -5.29
CA ARG A 63 -15.54 7.26 -4.79
C ARG A 63 -15.61 8.26 -3.63
N GLY A 64 -14.51 8.92 -3.29
CA GLY A 64 -14.42 9.75 -2.10
C GLY A 64 -14.42 8.94 -0.81
N ARG A 65 -14.36 9.65 0.32
CA ARG A 65 -14.46 9.03 1.66
C ARG A 65 -15.90 8.60 1.93
N GLN A 66 -16.08 7.39 2.45
CA GLN A 66 -17.35 6.91 2.98
C GLN A 66 -17.24 6.64 4.49
N PRO A 67 -18.34 6.69 5.26
CA PRO A 67 -18.33 6.41 6.70
C PRO A 67 -17.75 5.03 7.03
N GLU A 68 -18.05 4.02 6.22
CA GLU A 68 -17.63 2.62 6.39
C GLU A 68 -16.11 2.43 6.25
N ASP A 69 -15.40 3.41 5.66
CA ASP A 69 -13.94 3.36 5.54
C ASP A 69 -13.22 3.34 6.91
N LEU A 70 -13.92 3.72 7.99
CA LEU A 70 -13.40 3.61 9.36
C LEU A 70 -13.25 2.15 9.81
N GLU A 71 -13.99 1.23 9.22
CA GLU A 71 -13.85 -0.21 9.47
C GLU A 71 -12.57 -0.77 8.83
N LEU A 72 -12.13 -0.18 7.71
CA LEU A 72 -10.86 -0.56 7.05
C LEU A 72 -9.66 -0.11 7.88
N MET A 73 -9.67 1.15 8.32
CA MET A 73 -8.62 1.71 9.17
C MET A 73 -9.14 2.91 9.99
N SER A 74 -8.63 3.03 11.21
CA SER A 74 -8.97 4.18 12.07
C SER A 74 -8.37 5.49 11.54
N SER A 75 -8.95 6.62 11.94
CA SER A 75 -8.38 7.94 11.67
C SER A 75 -6.96 8.12 12.24
N LYS A 76 -6.67 7.48 13.39
CA LYS A 76 -5.32 7.47 13.98
C LYS A 76 -4.34 6.77 13.04
N PHE A 77 -4.68 5.57 12.56
CA PHE A 77 -3.86 4.81 11.61
C PHE A 77 -3.60 5.62 10.34
N ARG A 78 -4.66 6.19 9.73
CA ARG A 78 -4.53 7.01 8.52
C ARG A 78 -3.58 8.19 8.70
N LYS A 79 -3.63 8.88 9.85
CA LYS A 79 -2.72 9.99 10.16
C LYS A 79 -1.29 9.50 10.36
N GLN A 80 -1.10 8.45 11.15
CA GLN A 80 0.20 7.89 11.52
C GLN A 80 1.02 7.43 10.30
N PHE A 81 0.36 6.87 9.28
CA PHE A 81 1.02 6.36 8.08
C PHE A 81 0.78 7.22 6.83
N SER A 82 0.44 8.49 7.02
CA SER A 82 0.17 9.41 5.92
C SER A 82 1.44 9.81 5.16
N LYS A 83 1.29 10.27 3.92
CA LYS A 83 2.42 10.84 3.15
C LYS A 83 3.09 11.96 3.95
N GLY A 84 4.41 11.89 4.12
CA GLY A 84 5.19 12.87 4.88
C GLY A 84 5.19 12.66 6.40
N SER A 85 4.47 11.64 6.90
CA SER A 85 4.65 11.17 8.27
C SER A 85 6.03 10.55 8.47
N GLN A 86 6.48 10.51 9.71
CA GLN A 86 7.75 9.89 10.07
C GLN A 86 7.53 8.57 10.80
N PRO A 87 8.34 7.54 10.55
CA PRO A 87 8.31 6.28 11.29
C PRO A 87 8.59 6.51 12.78
N ASP A 88 7.67 6.08 13.65
CA ASP A 88 7.86 6.17 15.10
C ASP A 88 8.78 5.02 15.55
N PRO A 89 9.96 5.34 16.13
CA PRO A 89 10.94 4.31 16.49
C PRO A 89 10.52 3.46 17.69
N GLU A 90 9.51 3.86 18.47
CA GLU A 90 9.07 3.14 19.66
C GLU A 90 8.01 2.08 19.29
N PRO A 91 8.30 0.77 19.43
CA PRO A 91 7.34 -0.29 19.10
C PRO A 91 5.98 -0.11 19.78
N ALA A 92 5.94 0.35 21.03
CA ALA A 92 4.69 0.55 21.78
C ALA A 92 3.76 1.63 21.20
N ASN A 93 4.29 2.54 20.36
CA ASN A 93 3.50 3.58 19.69
C ASN A 93 2.91 3.12 18.35
N ASN A 94 3.25 1.92 17.89
CA ASN A 94 2.85 1.38 16.60
C ASN A 94 1.87 0.21 16.76
N PRO A 95 0.98 -0.03 15.78
CA PRO A 95 0.26 -1.29 15.71
C PRO A 95 1.24 -2.46 15.56
N THR A 96 0.86 -3.61 16.08
CA THR A 96 1.63 -4.85 15.98
C THR A 96 1.81 -5.28 14.50
N PRO A 97 2.83 -6.09 14.18
CA PRO A 97 2.97 -6.70 12.85
C PRO A 97 1.71 -7.41 12.35
N ALA A 98 1.00 -8.09 13.25
CA ALA A 98 -0.26 -8.77 12.94
C ALA A 98 -1.37 -7.77 12.55
N GLU A 99 -1.56 -6.70 13.34
CA GLU A 99 -2.56 -5.66 13.05
C GLU A 99 -2.25 -4.93 11.73
N LEU A 100 -0.98 -4.64 11.46
CA LEU A 100 -0.55 -4.00 10.20
C LEU A 100 -0.89 -4.87 8.99
N ARG A 101 -0.63 -6.18 9.07
CA ARG A 101 -1.01 -7.13 8.01
C ARG A 101 -2.52 -7.22 7.84
N GLN A 102 -3.28 -7.23 8.93
CA GLN A 102 -4.74 -7.27 8.86
C GLN A 102 -5.33 -6.00 8.23
N VAL A 103 -4.78 -4.82 8.52
CA VAL A 103 -5.22 -3.58 7.87
C VAL A 103 -4.85 -3.58 6.39
N LEU A 104 -3.63 -4.01 6.03
CA LEU A 104 -3.20 -4.14 4.64
C LEU A 104 -4.12 -5.07 3.85
N ASP A 105 -4.42 -6.26 4.38
CA ASP A 105 -5.30 -7.24 3.72
C ASP A 105 -6.74 -6.71 3.59
N ARG A 106 -7.33 -6.17 4.65
CA ARG A 106 -8.71 -5.62 4.58
C ARG A 106 -8.85 -4.53 3.54
N VAL A 107 -7.88 -3.61 3.44
CA VAL A 107 -7.88 -2.56 2.41
C VAL A 107 -7.77 -3.18 1.01
N HIS A 108 -6.90 -4.18 0.84
CA HIS A 108 -6.74 -4.88 -0.43
C HIS A 108 -8.02 -5.53 -0.91
N GLN A 109 -8.67 -6.32 -0.04
CA GLN A 109 -9.89 -7.03 -0.38
C GLN A 109 -11.01 -6.06 -0.75
N GLN A 110 -11.14 -4.96 0.00
CA GLN A 110 -12.11 -3.91 -0.32
C GLN A 110 -11.79 -3.25 -1.66
N ALA A 111 -10.52 -2.92 -1.93
CA ALA A 111 -10.09 -2.35 -3.20
C ALA A 111 -10.43 -3.27 -4.38
N LEU A 112 -10.05 -4.55 -4.32
CA LEU A 112 -10.34 -5.51 -5.38
C LEU A 112 -11.86 -5.71 -5.59
N SER A 113 -12.63 -5.78 -4.50
CA SER A 113 -14.08 -5.91 -4.58
C SER A 113 -14.74 -4.72 -5.28
N GLU A 114 -14.29 -3.49 -5.00
CA GLU A 114 -14.86 -2.29 -5.63
C GLU A 114 -14.38 -2.10 -7.06
N LEU A 115 -13.12 -2.43 -7.34
CA LEU A 115 -12.59 -2.38 -8.70
C LEU A 115 -13.33 -3.37 -9.62
N ALA A 116 -13.66 -4.57 -9.13
CA ALA A 116 -14.44 -5.55 -9.90
C ALA A 116 -15.84 -5.04 -10.30
N ALA A 117 -16.42 -4.12 -9.54
CA ALA A 117 -17.73 -3.51 -9.79
C ALA A 117 -17.65 -2.11 -10.42
N CYS A 118 -16.45 -1.63 -10.77
CA CYS A 118 -16.26 -0.26 -11.23
C CYS A 118 -16.68 -0.06 -12.69
N ALA A 119 -17.49 0.97 -12.96
CA ALA A 119 -17.88 1.34 -14.31
C ALA A 119 -16.73 2.05 -15.07
N GLU A 120 -16.57 1.75 -16.36
CA GLU A 120 -15.50 2.31 -17.20
C GLU A 120 -15.53 3.85 -17.27
N GLU A 121 -16.72 4.44 -17.29
CA GLU A 121 -16.90 5.90 -17.37
C GLU A 121 -16.26 6.60 -16.17
N ARG A 122 -16.35 5.97 -14.99
CA ARG A 122 -15.74 6.48 -13.77
C ARG A 122 -14.21 6.48 -13.88
N LEU A 123 -13.64 5.44 -14.49
CA LEU A 123 -12.19 5.30 -14.65
C LEU A 123 -11.58 6.33 -15.61
N ALA A 124 -12.39 6.87 -16.53
CA ALA A 124 -12.01 7.92 -17.47
C ALA A 124 -12.03 9.33 -16.86
N GLU A 125 -12.59 9.51 -15.65
CA GLU A 125 -12.63 10.82 -14.99
C GLU A 125 -11.20 11.35 -14.73
N PRO A 126 -10.91 12.62 -15.07
CA PRO A 126 -9.58 13.21 -14.90
C PRO A 126 -9.24 13.43 -13.42
N ILE A 127 -7.95 13.35 -13.09
CA ILE A 127 -7.43 13.59 -11.74
C ILE A 127 -6.13 14.39 -11.79
N ASP A 128 -5.82 15.08 -10.69
CA ASP A 128 -4.48 15.62 -10.45
C ASP A 128 -3.50 14.50 -10.05
N GLU A 129 -2.20 14.79 -10.18
CA GLU A 129 -1.12 13.91 -9.73
C GLU A 129 -1.30 13.45 -8.25
N PRO A 130 -0.78 12.26 -7.87
CA PRO A 130 -0.06 11.32 -8.73
C PRO A 130 -0.97 10.46 -9.61
N TYR A 131 -0.53 10.20 -10.84
CA TYR A 131 -1.03 9.15 -11.72
C TYR A 131 0.12 8.54 -12.55
N ALA A 132 -0.14 7.41 -13.20
CA ALA A 132 0.77 6.83 -14.18
C ALA A 132 0.02 6.52 -15.47
N VAL A 133 0.71 6.58 -16.61
CA VAL A 133 0.19 6.31 -17.97
C VAL A 133 -0.84 7.33 -18.49
N THR A 134 -1.85 7.68 -17.70
CA THR A 134 -2.94 8.58 -18.09
C THR A 134 -3.40 9.46 -16.91
N PRO A 135 -3.79 10.74 -17.13
CA PRO A 135 -4.26 11.66 -16.09
C PRO A 135 -5.70 11.37 -15.64
N THR A 136 -6.06 10.12 -15.39
CA THR A 136 -7.43 9.70 -15.03
C THR A 136 -7.43 8.77 -13.81
N LYS A 137 -8.61 8.47 -13.26
CA LYS A 137 -8.76 7.52 -12.14
C LYS A 137 -8.13 6.15 -12.46
N LEU A 138 -8.18 5.68 -13.71
CA LEU A 138 -7.42 4.50 -14.14
C LEU A 138 -5.90 4.65 -13.92
N GLY A 139 -5.37 5.83 -14.22
CA GLY A 139 -3.96 6.15 -14.00
C GLY A 139 -3.55 6.14 -12.53
N ALA A 140 -4.46 6.47 -11.61
CA ALA A 140 -4.21 6.28 -10.17
C ALA A 140 -4.05 4.80 -9.80
N LEU A 141 -4.79 3.89 -10.45
CA LEU A 141 -4.67 2.45 -10.21
C LEU A 141 -3.33 1.90 -10.71
N PHE A 142 -2.88 2.33 -11.91
CA PHE A 142 -1.53 2.02 -12.36
C PHE A 142 -0.48 2.55 -11.39
N PHE A 143 -0.62 3.80 -10.93
CA PHE A 143 0.27 4.37 -9.94
C PHE A 143 0.25 3.59 -8.60
N CYS A 144 -0.88 3.03 -8.19
CA CYS A 144 -0.98 2.22 -6.97
C CYS A 144 0.00 1.04 -6.98
N SER A 145 0.02 0.27 -8.08
CA SER A 145 0.96 -0.84 -8.22
C SER A 145 2.43 -0.38 -8.27
N HIS A 146 2.73 0.71 -8.98
CA HIS A 146 4.08 1.28 -9.03
C HIS A 146 4.53 1.77 -7.65
N HIS A 147 3.66 2.46 -6.93
CA HIS A 147 3.92 2.96 -5.59
C HIS A 147 4.23 1.80 -4.64
N GLU A 148 3.45 0.73 -4.69
CA GLU A 148 3.73 -0.46 -3.89
C GLU A 148 5.08 -1.09 -4.23
N MET A 149 5.41 -1.23 -5.51
CA MET A 149 6.72 -1.76 -5.93
C MET A 149 7.91 -0.88 -5.51
N LEU A 150 7.75 0.45 -5.46
CA LEU A 150 8.77 1.35 -4.92
C LEU A 150 9.06 1.05 -3.44
N HIS A 151 8.01 0.89 -2.64
CA HIS A 151 8.13 0.53 -1.22
C HIS A 151 8.59 -0.92 -1.02
N ALA A 152 8.22 -1.84 -1.90
CA ALA A 152 8.76 -3.20 -1.92
C ALA A 152 10.29 -3.19 -2.12
N GLY A 153 10.81 -2.30 -2.96
CA GLY A 153 12.25 -2.06 -3.10
C GLY A 153 12.90 -1.61 -1.78
N GLN A 154 12.25 -0.69 -1.05
CA GLN A 154 12.72 -0.23 0.27
C GLN A 154 12.71 -1.38 1.30
N ILE A 155 11.63 -2.17 1.34
CA ILE A 155 11.52 -3.38 2.18
C ILE A 155 12.65 -4.37 1.85
N GLY A 156 12.90 -4.64 0.56
CA GLY A 156 13.98 -5.51 0.12
C GLY A 156 15.36 -5.03 0.57
N LEU A 157 15.62 -3.71 0.55
CA LEU A 157 16.85 -3.13 1.07
C LEU A 157 16.95 -3.29 2.60
N LEU A 158 15.87 -2.99 3.34
CA LEU A 158 15.83 -3.15 4.79
C LEU A 158 16.15 -4.59 5.21
N ARG A 159 15.55 -5.59 4.53
CA ARG A 159 15.86 -7.01 4.75
C ARG A 159 17.36 -7.30 4.64
N ARG A 160 18.00 -6.82 3.58
CA ARG A 160 19.45 -7.05 3.34
C ARG A 160 20.31 -6.38 4.41
N LEU A 161 19.95 -5.16 4.82
CA LEU A 161 20.63 -4.46 5.92
C LEU A 161 20.46 -5.19 7.27
N MET A 162 19.40 -5.98 7.43
CA MET A 162 19.18 -6.86 8.58
C MET A 162 19.84 -8.24 8.43
N GLY A 163 20.62 -8.46 7.38
CA GLY A 163 21.32 -9.73 7.12
C GLY A 163 20.44 -10.84 6.55
N LYS A 164 19.21 -10.54 6.11
CA LYS A 164 18.32 -11.52 5.48
C LYS A 164 18.76 -11.76 4.02
N SER A 165 18.55 -12.98 3.55
CA SER A 165 18.81 -13.32 2.14
C SER A 165 17.89 -12.55 1.19
N PRO A 166 18.35 -12.25 -0.04
CA PRO A 166 17.50 -11.71 -1.09
C PRO A 166 16.29 -12.61 -1.34
N VAL A 167 15.15 -12.00 -1.65
CA VAL A 167 13.95 -12.71 -2.10
C VAL A 167 13.85 -12.49 -3.60
N ARG A 168 14.10 -13.58 -4.35
CA ARG A 168 14.29 -13.62 -5.80
C ARG A 168 15.57 -12.93 -6.30
#